data_AF-A0A2R6HVZ4-F1
#
_entry.id   AF-A0A2R6HVZ4-F1
#
_cell.length_a   1.000
_cell.length_b   1.000
_cell.length_c   1.000
_cell.angle_alpha   90.00
_cell.angle_beta   90.00
_cell.angle_gamma   90.00
#
_symmetry.space_group_name_H-M   'P 1'
#
loop_
_entity.id
_entity.type
_entity.pdbx_description
1 polymer ?
#
loop_
_entity_poly.entity_id
_entity_poly.type
_entity_poly.pdbx_seq_one_letter_code
_entity_poly.pdbx_strand_id
1 'polypeptide(L)'
;RLREADAVSFSAEGRRAMSELLDALELFGTAREHFKTLYFQWELIDLSRVILAAAVPALVTAVAMILFFDPAGVPGSTLGTENVLWVVTAATLVSVSPFLVFIAYILRIVTVAKRTLAIGPFLLRETEDGVLLVGQVDGDAADSHVGEGADGQVVDGERGDRRG
;
A
#
# COMPACT_ATOMS: atom_id res chain seq x y z
N ARG A 1 -5.77 37.04 33.30
CA ARG A 1 -7.06 36.52 32.79
C ARG A 1 -7.24 36.92 31.32
N LEU A 2 -6.39 36.39 30.43
CA LEU A 2 -6.54 36.56 28.97
C LEU A 2 -5.99 35.29 28.32
N ARG A 3 -6.75 34.20 28.48
CA ARG A 3 -6.44 32.88 27.93
C ARG A 3 -7.74 32.27 27.44
N GLU A 4 -8.48 32.95 26.56
CA GLU A 4 -9.78 32.43 26.13
C GLU A 4 -10.38 32.97 24.82
N ALA A 5 -9.63 33.67 23.97
CA ALA A 5 -10.19 34.22 22.73
C ALA A 5 -9.21 34.08 21.56
N ASP A 6 -9.05 32.85 21.08
CA ASP A 6 -8.80 32.57 19.66
C ASP A 6 -8.92 31.06 19.39
N ALA A 7 -10.01 30.46 19.89
CA ALA A 7 -10.53 29.27 19.24
C ALA A 7 -11.17 29.79 17.95
N VAL A 8 -10.43 29.73 16.84
CA VAL A 8 -10.98 29.92 15.49
C VAL A 8 -12.04 28.85 15.29
N SER A 9 -13.25 29.14 15.77
CA SER A 9 -14.41 28.29 15.62
C SER A 9 -14.81 28.41 14.15
N PHE A 10 -14.47 27.40 13.35
CA PHE A 10 -15.11 27.25 12.05
C PHE A 10 -16.62 27.25 12.29
N SER A 11 -17.32 28.22 11.69
CA SER A 11 -18.79 28.25 11.68
C SER A 11 -19.33 26.89 11.22
N ALA A 12 -20.57 26.56 11.58
CA ALA A 12 -21.18 25.29 11.15
C ALA A 12 -21.11 25.12 9.61
N GLU A 13 -21.27 26.21 8.87
CA GLU A 13 -21.05 26.29 7.43
C GLU A 13 -19.59 25.98 7.01
N GLY A 14 -18.58 26.48 7.74
CA GLY A 14 -17.17 26.19 7.44
C GLY A 14 -16.80 24.72 7.62
N ARG A 15 -17.39 24.05 8.61
CA ARG A 15 -17.23 22.59 8.80
C ARG A 15 -17.93 21.77 7.71
N ARG A 16 -19.12 22.20 7.28
CA ARG A 16 -19.86 21.57 6.17
C ARG A 16 -19.11 21.70 4.83
N ALA A 17 -18.63 22.89 4.51
CA ALA A 17 -17.87 23.13 3.29
C ALA A 17 -16.55 22.34 3.25
N MET A 18 -15.89 22.17 4.40
CA MET A 18 -14.69 21.34 4.51
C MET A 18 -15.00 19.84 4.36
N SER A 19 -16.13 19.38 4.89
CA SER A 19 -16.62 18.00 4.72
C SER A 19 -16.93 17.69 3.26
N GLU A 20 -17.65 18.57 2.56
CA GLU A 20 -17.93 18.40 1.12
C GLU A 20 -16.66 18.40 0.27
N LEU A 21 -15.66 19.21 0.64
CA LEU A 21 -14.37 19.22 -0.03
C LEU A 21 -13.58 17.92 0.22
N LEU A 22 -13.64 17.38 1.44
CA LEU A 22 -13.06 16.10 1.79
C LEU A 22 -13.72 14.95 1.02
N ASP A 23 -15.05 14.90 0.96
CA ASP A 23 -15.81 13.91 0.19
C ASP A 23 -15.46 13.97 -1.31
N ALA A 24 -15.36 15.18 -1.86
CA ALA A 24 -14.95 15.37 -3.24
C ALA A 24 -13.51 14.90 -3.48
N LEU A 25 -12.58 15.19 -2.57
CA LEU A 25 -11.19 14.75 -2.64
C LEU A 25 -11.02 13.24 -2.42
N GLU A 26 -11.91 12.60 -1.65
CA GLU A 26 -11.96 11.15 -1.46
C GLU A 26 -12.46 10.44 -2.73
N LEU A 27 -13.43 11.03 -3.44
CA LEU A 27 -13.85 10.58 -4.76
C LEU A 27 -12.68 10.62 -5.77
N PHE A 28 -11.79 11.62 -5.66
CA PHE A 28 -10.52 11.67 -6.41
C PHE A 28 -9.46 10.71 -5.85
N GLY A 29 -9.51 10.38 -4.55
CA GLY A 29 -8.64 9.41 -3.88
C GLY A 29 -8.85 7.98 -4.37
N THR A 30 -10.10 7.51 -4.39
CA THR A 30 -10.47 6.20 -4.95
C THR A 30 -10.14 6.10 -6.44
N ALA A 31 -10.35 7.18 -7.21
CA ALA A 31 -9.95 7.23 -8.60
C ALA A 31 -8.42 7.11 -8.75
N ARG A 32 -7.64 7.83 -7.93
CA ARG A 32 -6.16 7.77 -7.91
C ARG A 32 -5.62 6.38 -7.59
N GLU A 33 -6.34 5.60 -6.80
CA GLU A 33 -6.00 4.22 -6.48
C GLU A 33 -6.21 3.26 -7.66
N HIS A 34 -7.31 3.42 -8.43
CA HIS A 34 -7.52 2.69 -9.67
C HIS A 34 -6.53 3.08 -10.79
N PHE A 35 -6.15 4.36 -10.86
CA PHE A 35 -5.10 4.81 -11.79
C PHE A 35 -3.73 4.19 -11.47
N LYS A 36 -3.44 3.86 -10.20
CA LYS A 36 -2.22 3.12 -9.81
C LYS A 36 -2.18 1.73 -10.43
N THR A 37 -3.32 1.04 -10.47
CA THR A 37 -3.44 -0.31 -11.04
C THR A 37 -3.30 -0.30 -12.56
N LEU A 38 -3.85 0.71 -13.26
CA LEU A 38 -3.70 0.83 -14.72
C LEU A 38 -2.31 1.32 -15.14
N TYR A 39 -1.73 2.28 -14.42
CA TYR A 39 -0.42 2.82 -14.73
C TYR A 39 0.68 1.77 -14.57
N PHE A 40 0.61 0.97 -13.50
CA PHE A 40 1.56 -0.11 -13.26
C PHE A 40 1.49 -1.21 -14.34
N GLN A 41 0.28 -1.52 -14.82
CA GLN A 41 0.09 -2.48 -15.91
C GLN A 41 0.68 -1.98 -17.24
N TRP A 42 0.42 -0.72 -17.60
CA TRP A 42 0.98 -0.12 -18.81
C TRP A 42 2.51 -0.10 -18.79
N GLU A 43 3.11 0.21 -17.64
CA GLU A 43 4.55 0.26 -17.48
C GLU A 43 5.19 -1.14 -17.49
N LEU A 44 4.47 -2.18 -17.02
CA LEU A 44 4.92 -3.58 -17.12
C LEU A 44 4.90 -4.10 -18.56
N ILE A 45 3.85 -3.75 -19.32
CA ILE A 45 3.69 -4.17 -20.72
C ILE A 45 4.75 -3.50 -21.59
N ASP A 46 4.96 -2.20 -21.42
CA ASP A 46 5.98 -1.47 -22.18
C ASP A 46 7.39 -1.96 -21.82
N LEU A 47 7.67 -2.19 -20.52
CA LEU A 47 8.92 -2.80 -20.07
C LEU A 47 9.19 -4.14 -20.76
N SER A 48 8.20 -5.04 -20.72
CA SER A 48 8.29 -6.36 -21.35
C SER A 48 8.58 -6.24 -22.84
N ARG A 49 7.88 -5.33 -23.53
CA ARG A 49 8.05 -5.10 -24.97
C ARG A 49 9.44 -4.58 -25.31
N VAL A 50 9.97 -3.64 -24.54
CA VAL A 50 11.31 -3.07 -24.75
C VAL A 50 12.39 -4.11 -24.48
N ILE A 51 12.28 -4.87 -23.39
CA ILE A 51 13.24 -5.94 -23.08
C ILE A 51 13.20 -7.03 -24.14
N LEU A 52 12.01 -7.45 -24.56
CA LEU A 52 11.86 -8.47 -25.58
C LEU A 52 12.45 -8.00 -26.92
N ALA A 53 12.19 -6.75 -27.30
CA ALA A 53 12.74 -6.15 -28.51
C ALA A 53 14.28 -6.01 -28.45
N ALA A 54 14.87 -5.77 -27.27
CA ALA A 54 16.31 -5.72 -27.08
C ALA A 54 16.95 -7.12 -26.97
N ALA A 55 16.22 -8.11 -26.46
CA ALA A 55 16.70 -9.47 -26.28
C ALA A 55 16.91 -10.20 -27.61
N VAL A 56 16.06 -9.96 -28.62
CA VAL A 56 16.19 -10.57 -29.95
C VAL A 56 17.53 -10.24 -30.61
N PRO A 57 17.92 -8.97 -30.83
CA PRO A 57 19.22 -8.64 -31.43
C PRO A 57 20.38 -9.07 -30.54
N ALA A 58 20.26 -8.96 -29.21
CA ALA A 58 21.29 -9.43 -28.28
C ALA A 58 21.55 -10.94 -28.42
N LEU A 59 20.50 -11.75 -28.50
CA LEU A 59 20.60 -13.19 -28.67
C LEU A 59 21.18 -13.55 -30.04
N VAL A 60 20.74 -12.88 -31.10
CA VAL A 60 21.28 -13.06 -32.45
C VAL A 60 22.77 -12.76 -32.47
N THR A 61 23.20 -11.65 -31.85
CA THR A 61 24.62 -11.29 -31.75
C THR A 61 25.42 -12.32 -30.97
N ALA A 62 24.92 -12.79 -29.81
CA ALA A 62 25.60 -13.79 -29.01
C ALA A 62 25.77 -15.12 -29.77
N VAL A 63 24.70 -15.61 -30.40
CA VAL A 63 24.74 -16.84 -31.22
C VAL A 63 25.66 -16.68 -32.42
N ALA A 64 25.61 -15.54 -33.11
CA ALA A 64 26.48 -15.27 -34.24
C ALA A 64 27.96 -15.26 -33.84
N MET A 65 28.28 -14.66 -32.69
CA MET A 65 29.64 -14.67 -32.15
C MET A 65 30.11 -16.08 -31.76
N ILE A 66 29.22 -16.95 -31.27
CA ILE A 66 29.60 -18.32 -30.92
C ILE A 66 29.82 -19.17 -32.18
N LEU A 67 28.95 -19.03 -33.19
CA LEU A 67 28.94 -19.91 -34.36
C LEU A 67 29.87 -19.48 -35.48
N PHE A 68 30.07 -18.18 -35.69
CA PHE A 68 30.72 -17.65 -36.90
C PHE A 68 31.95 -16.79 -36.61
N PHE A 69 32.26 -16.48 -35.35
CA PHE A 69 33.40 -15.63 -35.05
C PHE A 69 34.71 -16.39 -35.20
N ASP A 70 35.55 -15.91 -36.12
CA ASP A 70 36.94 -16.35 -36.28
C ASP A 70 37.88 -15.16 -36.01
N PRO A 71 38.72 -15.21 -34.95
CA PRO A 71 39.71 -14.19 -34.65
C PRO A 71 40.69 -13.92 -35.80
N ALA A 72 41.01 -14.95 -36.61
CA ALA A 72 41.91 -14.81 -37.75
C ALA A 72 41.27 -14.02 -38.91
N GLY A 73 39.94 -13.94 -38.95
CA GLY A 73 39.19 -13.18 -39.94
C GLY A 73 39.20 -11.66 -39.72
N VAL A 74 39.71 -11.17 -38.58
CA VAL A 74 39.79 -9.74 -38.25
C VAL A 74 41.24 -9.31 -37.96
N PRO A 75 42.14 -9.37 -38.97
CA PRO A 75 43.53 -9.00 -38.78
C PRO A 75 43.69 -7.48 -38.58
N GLY A 76 44.72 -7.10 -37.81
CA GLY A 76 45.14 -5.72 -37.63
C GLY A 76 44.89 -5.12 -36.24
N SER A 77 45.42 -3.92 -36.06
CA SER A 77 45.34 -3.14 -34.83
C SER A 77 44.80 -1.74 -35.16
N THR A 78 43.81 -1.29 -34.38
CA THR A 78 43.28 0.08 -34.45
C THR A 78 43.55 0.74 -33.11
N LEU A 79 44.07 1.97 -33.13
CA LEU A 79 44.40 2.71 -31.90
C LEU A 79 45.32 1.94 -30.93
N GLY A 80 46.25 1.14 -31.46
CA GLY A 80 47.18 0.33 -30.66
C GLY A 80 46.55 -0.88 -29.95
N THR A 81 45.27 -1.17 -30.20
CA THR A 81 44.55 -2.35 -29.68
C THR A 81 44.15 -3.27 -30.83
N GLU A 82 44.16 -4.59 -30.58
CA GLU A 82 43.74 -5.58 -31.59
C GLU A 82 42.27 -5.37 -31.96
N ASN A 83 41.97 -5.44 -33.27
CA ASN A 83 40.60 -5.27 -33.78
C ASN A 83 39.62 -6.31 -33.22
N VAL A 84 40.13 -7.52 -32.95
CA VAL A 84 39.40 -8.60 -32.28
C VAL A 84 38.82 -8.12 -30.94
N LEU A 85 39.59 -7.36 -30.15
CA LEU A 85 39.15 -6.87 -28.84
C LEU A 85 37.96 -5.91 -28.97
N TRP A 86 37.99 -5.03 -29.98
CA TRP A 86 36.90 -4.10 -30.27
C TRP A 86 35.62 -4.83 -30.65
N VAL A 87 35.71 -5.83 -31.54
CA VAL A 87 34.55 -6.62 -31.99
C VAL A 87 33.95 -7.39 -30.82
N VAL A 88 34.77 -8.09 -30.02
CA VAL A 88 34.30 -8.86 -28.87
C VAL A 88 33.64 -7.96 -27.83
N THR A 89 34.23 -6.80 -27.54
CA THR A 89 33.68 -5.84 -26.58
C THR A 89 32.36 -5.28 -27.06
N ALA A 90 32.27 -4.88 -28.34
CA ALA A 90 31.03 -4.38 -28.93
C ALA A 90 29.93 -5.44 -28.93
N ALA A 91 30.24 -6.68 -29.33
CA ALA A 91 29.28 -7.77 -29.34
C ALA A 91 28.82 -8.15 -27.93
N THR A 92 29.71 -8.09 -26.94
CA THR A 92 29.39 -8.29 -25.53
C THR A 92 28.47 -7.19 -25.03
N LEU A 93 28.74 -5.93 -25.37
CA LEU A 93 27.89 -4.79 -24.99
C LEU A 93 26.47 -4.93 -25.56
N VAL A 94 26.36 -5.33 -26.83
CA VAL A 94 25.06 -5.64 -27.47
C VAL A 94 24.37 -6.79 -26.75
N SER A 95 25.09 -7.86 -26.42
CA SER A 95 24.54 -9.04 -25.74
C SER A 95 24.05 -8.76 -24.33
N VAL A 96 24.71 -7.85 -23.60
CA VAL A 96 24.35 -7.48 -22.21
C VAL A 96 23.28 -6.38 -22.17
N SER A 97 23.05 -5.66 -23.27
CA SER A 97 22.06 -4.58 -23.36
C SER A 97 20.65 -4.87 -22.82
N PRO A 98 19.99 -6.03 -23.04
CA PRO A 98 18.66 -6.28 -22.48
C PRO A 98 18.64 -6.27 -20.94
N PHE A 99 19.72 -6.73 -20.30
CA PHE A 99 19.85 -6.69 -18.85
C PHE A 99 20.06 -5.26 -18.34
N LEU A 100 20.86 -4.44 -19.06
CA LEU A 100 21.04 -3.03 -18.71
C LEU A 100 19.72 -2.25 -18.80
N VAL A 101 18.93 -2.50 -19.85
CA VAL A 101 17.59 -1.93 -20.00
C VAL A 101 16.71 -2.33 -18.83
N PHE A 102 16.67 -3.62 -18.49
CA PHE A 102 15.90 -4.11 -17.34
C PHE A 102 16.30 -3.39 -16.05
N ILE A 103 17.61 -3.33 -15.75
CA ILE A 103 18.11 -2.66 -14.54
C ILE A 103 17.75 -1.16 -14.53
N ALA A 104 17.95 -0.46 -15.65
CA ALA A 104 17.62 0.96 -15.77
C ALA A 104 16.12 1.22 -15.50
N TYR A 105 15.24 0.36 -16.02
CA TYR A 105 13.80 0.44 -15.77
C TYR A 105 13.44 0.17 -14.30
N ILE A 106 14.02 -0.85 -13.69
CA ILE A 106 13.81 -1.12 -12.26
C ILE A 106 14.26 0.07 -11.42
N LEU A 107 15.45 0.63 -11.69
CA LEU A 107 15.94 1.84 -11.00
C LEU A 107 15.01 3.03 -11.19
N ARG A 108 14.46 3.24 -12.40
CA ARG A 108 13.48 4.30 -12.68
C ARG A 108 12.23 4.10 -11.84
N ILE A 109 11.65 2.90 -11.83
CA ILE A 109 10.45 2.57 -11.05
C ILE A 109 10.72 2.77 -9.56
N VAL A 110 11.84 2.27 -9.04
CA VAL A 110 12.22 2.44 -7.62
C VAL A 110 12.42 3.91 -7.27
N THR A 111 13.01 4.71 -8.15
CA THR A 111 13.21 6.15 -7.93
C THR A 111 11.88 6.90 -7.90
N VAL A 112 10.98 6.59 -8.83
CA VAL A 112 9.61 7.14 -8.85
C VAL A 112 8.84 6.70 -7.60
N ALA A 113 8.90 5.42 -7.25
CA ALA A 113 8.24 4.86 -6.08
C ALA A 113 8.74 5.51 -4.77
N LYS A 114 10.06 5.64 -4.60
CA LYS A 114 10.69 6.36 -3.47
C LYS A 114 10.19 7.79 -3.35
N ARG A 115 9.93 8.47 -4.47
CA ARG A 115 9.37 9.84 -4.49
C ARG A 115 7.89 9.88 -4.12
N THR A 116 7.14 8.79 -4.30
CA THR A 116 5.70 8.71 -3.97
C THR A 116 5.38 8.14 -2.58
N LEU A 117 6.29 7.36 -1.98
CA LEU A 117 6.17 6.83 -0.61
C LEU A 117 6.37 7.91 0.47
N ALA A 118 6.95 9.06 0.12
CA ALA A 118 7.08 10.22 1.00
C ALA A 118 5.83 11.12 1.03
N ILE A 119 4.82 10.86 0.19
CA ILE A 119 3.49 11.44 0.32
C ILE A 119 2.67 10.44 1.14
N GLY A 120 2.61 10.71 2.44
CA GLY A 120 2.07 9.86 3.48
C GLY A 120 0.58 9.49 3.35
N PRO A 121 0.12 8.60 4.24
CA PRO A 121 -1.13 7.87 4.11
C PRO A 121 -2.33 8.79 4.30
N PHE A 122 -3.20 8.88 3.30
CA PHE A 122 -4.57 9.32 3.52
C PHE A 122 -5.42 8.20 4.15
N LEU A 123 -4.86 7.50 5.15
CA LEU A 123 -5.62 6.69 6.10
C LEU A 123 -5.74 7.52 7.39
N LEU A 124 -6.55 8.57 7.34
CA LEU A 124 -7.28 8.98 8.53
C LEU A 124 -8.32 7.88 8.72
N ARG A 125 -8.09 7.02 9.70
CA ARG A 125 -9.10 6.11 10.23
C ARG A 125 -10.34 6.95 10.50
N GLU A 126 -11.47 6.54 9.93
CA GLU A 126 -12.75 6.87 10.53
C GLU A 126 -12.68 6.40 11.99
N THR A 127 -12.71 7.37 12.89
CA THR A 127 -13.20 7.12 14.24
C THR A 127 -14.63 6.63 14.08
N GLU A 128 -14.82 5.31 14.19
CA GLU A 128 -16.11 4.68 14.47
C GLU A 128 -16.61 5.16 15.84
N ASP A 129 -16.96 6.44 15.93
CA ASP A 129 -17.82 6.99 16.97
C ASP A 129 -19.26 6.69 16.55
N GLY A 130 -19.81 5.57 17.02
CA GLY A 130 -21.13 5.18 16.56
C GLY A 130 -21.77 3.91 17.08
N VAL A 131 -21.55 3.48 18.33
CA VAL A 131 -22.59 2.71 19.04
C VAL A 131 -22.83 3.29 20.41
N LEU A 132 -23.81 4.19 20.43
CA LEU A 132 -24.76 4.35 21.52
C LEU A 132 -25.15 2.97 22.06
N LEU A 133 -24.72 2.64 23.28
CA LEU A 133 -25.62 1.98 24.24
C LEU A 133 -25.59 2.78 25.53
N VAL A 134 -26.66 3.55 25.69
CA VAL A 134 -27.18 4.06 26.94
C VAL A 134 -27.30 2.89 27.92
N GLY A 135 -26.61 2.97 29.04
CA GLY A 135 -26.60 1.93 30.06
C GLY A 135 -25.77 2.27 31.29
N GLN A 136 -25.79 3.53 31.73
CA GLN A 136 -25.33 3.90 33.06
C GLN A 136 -26.43 4.72 33.73
N VAL A 137 -27.28 4.03 34.49
CA VAL A 137 -28.18 4.62 35.48
C VAL A 137 -28.07 3.76 36.74
N ASP A 138 -27.36 4.37 37.70
CA ASP A 138 -27.52 4.34 39.14
C ASP A 138 -27.37 3.03 39.92
N GLY A 139 -26.26 2.98 40.66
CA GLY A 139 -26.03 2.01 41.72
C GLY A 139 -25.03 2.55 42.73
N ASP A 140 -25.29 3.71 43.34
CA ASP A 140 -24.86 3.99 44.72
C ASP A 140 -25.62 5.20 45.31
N ALA A 141 -26.61 4.90 46.16
CA ALA A 141 -27.08 5.79 47.21
C ALA A 141 -27.67 4.92 48.31
N ALA A 142 -26.80 4.52 49.24
CA ALA A 142 -27.22 4.18 50.58
C ALA A 142 -27.89 5.41 51.21
N ASP A 143 -29.15 5.29 51.67
CA ASP A 143 -29.49 5.68 53.02
C ASP A 143 -30.81 5.05 53.51
N SER A 144 -30.77 4.80 54.81
CA SER A 144 -31.71 4.25 55.76
C SER A 144 -33.14 4.81 55.78
N HIS A 145 -34.13 3.96 56.10
CA HIS A 145 -34.96 4.04 57.31
C HIS A 145 -36.17 3.06 57.27
N VAL A 146 -36.18 2.12 58.25
CA VAL A 146 -37.28 1.80 59.18
C VAL A 146 -38.59 1.11 58.71
N GLY A 147 -38.92 0.00 59.41
CA GLY A 147 -40.27 -0.57 59.61
C GLY A 147 -40.33 -2.08 59.36
N GLU A 148 -39.98 -2.96 60.31
CA GLU A 148 -40.76 -3.41 61.49
C GLU A 148 -42.17 -3.97 61.15
N GLY A 149 -42.33 -5.30 61.29
CA GLY A 149 -43.56 -5.89 61.85
C GLY A 149 -44.42 -6.81 60.96
N ALA A 150 -44.88 -7.89 61.60
CA ALA A 150 -45.94 -8.86 61.25
C ALA A 150 -45.50 -10.09 60.41
N ASP A 151 -45.29 -11.28 61.01
CA ASP A 151 -46.35 -12.24 61.46
C ASP A 151 -46.99 -12.92 60.23
N GLY A 152 -47.06 -14.24 60.05
CA GLY A 152 -46.79 -15.44 60.80
C GLY A 152 -47.27 -16.62 59.94
N GLN A 153 -47.21 -17.86 60.46
CA GLN A 153 -47.91 -19.07 59.96
C GLN A 153 -47.18 -19.84 58.83
N VAL A 154 -46.39 -20.89 59.07
CA VAL A 154 -46.75 -22.26 59.55
C VAL A 154 -47.85 -22.91 58.72
N VAL A 155 -47.52 -24.02 58.02
CA VAL A 155 -48.28 -25.27 57.77
C VAL A 155 -47.51 -25.98 56.62
N ASP A 156 -46.67 -26.97 56.90
CA ASP A 156 -46.96 -28.40 57.12
C ASP A 156 -47.12 -29.20 55.81
N GLY A 157 -46.56 -30.42 55.80
CA GLY A 157 -47.10 -31.51 54.99
C GLY A 157 -46.25 -32.11 53.87
N GLU A 158 -45.92 -33.39 54.08
CA GLU A 158 -45.76 -34.48 53.07
C GLU A 158 -44.35 -34.69 52.47
N ARG A 159 -43.63 -35.73 52.97
CA ARG A 159 -43.57 -37.10 52.40
C ARG A 159 -43.06 -37.07 50.95
N GLY A 160 -41.87 -37.57 50.66
CA GLY A 160 -41.51 -38.97 50.83
C GLY A 160 -41.84 -39.74 49.56
N ASP A 161 -40.92 -40.62 49.14
CA ASP A 161 -41.14 -41.77 48.27
C ASP A 161 -40.66 -41.70 46.80
N ARG A 162 -39.65 -42.54 46.56
CA ARG A 162 -39.50 -43.52 45.45
C ARG A 162 -39.06 -43.12 44.03
N ARG A 163 -37.93 -43.76 43.71
CA ARG A 163 -37.66 -44.70 42.59
C ARG A 163 -37.47 -44.13 41.20
N GLY A 164 -36.40 -44.63 40.59
CA GLY A 164 -36.03 -44.55 39.19
C GLY A 164 -34.57 -44.90 39.08
#